data_AF-A0A9E4G049-F1
#
_entry.id   AF-A0A9E4G049-F1
#
_cell.length_a   1.000
_cell.length_b   1.000
_cell.length_c   1.000
_cell.angle_alpha   90.00
_cell.angle_beta   90.00
_cell.angle_gamma   90.00
#
_symmetry.space_group_name_H-M   'P 1'
#
loop_
_entity.id
_entity.type
_entity.pdbx_description
1 polymer ?
#
loop_
_entity_poly.entity_id
_entity_poly.type
_entity_poly.pdbx_seq_one_letter_code
_entity_poly.pdbx_strand_id
1 'polypeptide(L)'
;MTNSPAQPFEPIDGVMTVPLEAFGDERGRFMETFRREWFPQANWDRLQSNRSDSSAGVLRGLHYHFKQVDYWCPVAGRLRVGLVDLRRSSPTYLASAAIDMDGDNPLGLFIPEGVAHGFAALSDCTLMYIVNNF
;
A
#
# COMPACT_ATOMS: atom_id res chain seq x y z
N MET A 1 -17.91 12.10 -10.98
CA MET A 1 -16.45 11.93 -11.10
C MET A 1 -15.93 11.73 -9.69
N THR A 2 -15.37 10.56 -9.39
CA THR A 2 -14.76 10.32 -8.09
C THR A 2 -13.39 11.01 -8.10
N ASN A 3 -13.19 12.01 -7.26
CA ASN A 3 -11.88 12.63 -7.06
C ASN A 3 -11.01 11.64 -6.27
N SER A 4 -10.48 10.62 -6.94
CA SER A 4 -9.49 9.73 -6.34
C SER A 4 -8.17 10.49 -6.18
N PRO A 5 -7.53 10.48 -5.00
CA PRO A 5 -6.19 10.99 -4.82
C PRO A 5 -5.10 10.02 -5.31
N ALA A 6 -5.47 8.83 -5.80
CA ALA A 6 -4.52 7.84 -6.28
C ALA A 6 -3.75 8.35 -7.51
N GLN A 7 -2.43 8.16 -7.48
CA GLN A 7 -1.49 8.55 -8.51
C GLN A 7 -0.68 7.31 -8.94
N PRO A 8 -0.40 7.12 -10.24
CA PRO A 8 0.46 6.04 -10.70
C PRO A 8 1.84 6.06 -10.01
N PHE A 9 2.33 4.87 -9.64
CA PHE A 9 3.72 4.66 -9.27
C PHE A 9 4.45 4.11 -10.49
N GLU A 10 4.99 5.01 -11.30
CA GLU A 10 5.58 4.75 -12.62
C GLU A 10 6.51 3.52 -12.73
N PRO A 11 7.33 3.13 -11.71
CA PRO A 11 8.19 1.97 -11.85
C PRO A 11 7.48 0.64 -12.11
N ILE A 12 6.23 0.47 -11.69
CA ILE A 12 5.45 -0.77 -11.89
C ILE A 12 4.00 -0.42 -12.26
N ASP A 13 3.58 -0.90 -13.43
CA ASP A 13 2.26 -0.62 -13.99
C ASP A 13 1.11 -0.98 -13.03
N GLY A 14 0.17 -0.07 -12.83
CA GLY A 14 -0.99 -0.28 -11.95
C GLY A 14 -0.71 -0.28 -10.44
N VAL A 15 0.55 -0.19 -9.98
CA VAL A 15 0.84 0.21 -8.60
C VAL A 15 0.52 1.70 -8.48
N MET A 16 -0.09 2.11 -7.38
CA MET A 16 -0.44 3.51 -7.16
C MET A 16 -0.11 3.97 -5.75
N THR A 17 0.35 5.20 -5.63
CA THR A 17 0.48 5.89 -4.35
C THR A 17 -0.74 6.76 -4.11
N VAL A 18 -1.13 6.91 -2.85
CA VAL A 18 -2.25 7.77 -2.44
C VAL A 18 -1.76 8.76 -1.40
N PRO A 19 -1.45 10.00 -1.77
CA PRO A 19 -1.16 11.06 -0.81
C PRO A 19 -2.38 11.27 0.08
N LEU A 20 -2.25 11.04 1.39
CA LEU A 20 -3.36 11.18 2.33
C LEU A 20 -3.36 12.60 2.91
N GLU A 21 -4.51 13.27 2.83
CA GLU A 21 -4.69 14.59 3.41
C GLU A 21 -5.04 14.46 4.90
N ALA A 22 -4.17 15.02 5.75
CA ALA A 22 -4.38 15.06 7.18
C ALA A 22 -4.85 16.46 7.63
N PHE A 23 -5.99 16.50 8.31
CA PHE A 23 -6.56 17.70 8.93
C PHE A 23 -6.19 17.73 10.41
N GLY A 24 -5.35 18.68 10.80
CA GLY A 24 -4.81 18.77 12.16
C GLY A 24 -5.32 19.96 12.96
N ASP A 25 -5.44 19.78 14.28
CA ASP A 25 -5.70 20.83 15.28
C ASP A 25 -5.01 20.49 16.61
N GLU A 26 -5.24 21.27 17.67
CA GLU A 26 -4.60 21.08 18.98
C GLU A 26 -4.87 19.71 19.64
N ARG A 27 -5.86 18.95 19.16
CA ARG A 27 -6.22 17.63 19.67
C ARG A 27 -5.45 16.51 18.96
N GLY A 28 -4.88 16.78 17.79
CA GLY A 28 -4.21 15.80 16.95
C GLY A 28 -4.52 15.99 15.47
N ARG A 29 -4.66 14.88 14.72
CA ARG A 29 -4.96 14.89 13.28
C ARG A 29 -6.01 13.85 12.91
N PHE A 30 -6.83 14.18 11.93
CA PHE A 30 -7.83 13.32 11.31
C PHE A 30 -7.49 13.14 9.82
N MET A 31 -7.65 11.94 9.28
CA MET A 31 -7.50 11.68 7.86
C MET A 31 -8.38 10.51 7.44
N GLU A 32 -8.88 10.52 6.21
CA GLU A 32 -9.41 9.31 5.59
C GLU A 32 -8.22 8.43 5.19
N THR A 33 -8.18 7.18 5.65
CA THR A 33 -7.08 6.25 5.31
C THR A 33 -7.42 5.32 4.16
N PHE A 34 -8.70 5.14 3.83
CA PHE A 34 -9.15 4.32 2.70
C PHE A 34 -10.56 4.72 2.27
N ARG A 35 -10.79 4.74 0.95
CA ARG A 35 -12.13 4.74 0.36
C ARG A 35 -12.18 3.80 -0.82
N ARG A 36 -13.28 3.04 -0.91
CA ARG A 36 -13.55 2.15 -2.05
C ARG A 36 -13.51 2.93 -3.37
N GLU A 37 -14.02 4.16 -3.37
CA GLU A 37 -14.12 5.00 -4.57
C GLU A 37 -12.76 5.44 -5.12
N TRP A 38 -11.67 5.31 -4.35
CA TRP A 38 -10.32 5.61 -4.84
C TRP A 38 -9.83 4.59 -5.87
N PHE A 39 -10.38 3.37 -5.85
CA PHE A 39 -9.95 2.25 -6.66
C PHE A 39 -11.13 1.57 -7.37
N PRO A 40 -11.81 2.27 -8.32
CA PRO A 40 -12.97 1.73 -9.01
C PRO A 40 -12.67 0.47 -9.85
N GLN A 41 -11.40 0.22 -10.17
CA GLN A 41 -10.95 -0.96 -10.90
C GLN A 41 -10.91 -2.24 -10.06
N ALA A 42 -10.94 -2.13 -8.73
CA ALA A 42 -10.91 -3.28 -7.84
C ALA A 42 -12.31 -3.59 -7.28
N ASN A 43 -12.64 -4.88 -7.18
CA ASN A 43 -13.86 -5.31 -6.49
C ASN A 43 -13.59 -5.40 -4.98
N TRP A 44 -14.35 -4.62 -4.19
CA TRP A 44 -14.23 -4.54 -2.73
C TRP A 44 -15.49 -5.07 -2.00
N ASP A 45 -16.24 -5.99 -2.61
CA ASP A 45 -17.40 -6.66 -1.99
C ASP A 45 -16.98 -7.54 -0.82
N ARG A 46 -15.81 -8.19 -0.93
CA ARG A 46 -15.17 -8.94 0.15
C ARG A 46 -13.93 -8.17 0.56
N LEU A 47 -13.95 -7.60 1.76
CA LEU A 47 -12.85 -6.83 2.32
C LEU A 47 -12.39 -7.39 3.67
N GLN A 48 -11.08 -7.52 3.85
CA GLN A 48 -10.45 -7.82 5.13
C GLN A 48 -9.49 -6.70 5.49
N SER A 49 -9.45 -6.34 6.77
CA SER A 49 -8.52 -5.37 7.32
C SER A 49 -7.55 -6.06 8.27
N ASN A 50 -6.28 -5.74 8.12
CA ASN A 50 -5.19 -6.34 8.85
C ASN A 50 -4.34 -5.26 9.52
N ARG A 51 -3.67 -5.65 10.60
CA ARG A 51 -2.66 -4.85 11.28
C ARG A 51 -1.43 -5.72 11.50
N SER A 52 -0.25 -5.16 11.25
CA SER A 52 1.02 -5.75 11.68
C SER A 52 1.82 -4.73 12.48
N ASP A 53 2.42 -5.21 13.57
CA ASP A 53 3.39 -4.48 14.36
C ASP A 53 4.73 -5.21 14.18
N SER A 54 5.76 -4.47 13.79
CA SER A 54 7.07 -5.04 13.44
C SER A 54 8.18 -4.23 14.08
N SER A 55 9.12 -4.92 14.73
CA SER A 55 10.33 -4.29 15.25
C SER A 55 11.28 -3.89 14.13
N ALA A 56 12.12 -2.89 14.39
CA ALA A 56 13.18 -2.47 13.47
C ALA A 56 14.02 -3.67 12.99
N GLY A 57 14.32 -3.71 11.69
CA GLY A 57 15.08 -4.78 11.05
C GLY A 57 14.26 -6.00 10.60
N VAL A 58 12.98 -6.10 10.98
CA VAL A 58 12.10 -7.17 10.48
C VAL A 58 11.88 -7.01 8.97
N LEU A 59 11.99 -8.12 8.24
CA LEU A 59 11.62 -8.22 6.83
C LEU A 59 10.43 -9.17 6.68
N ARG A 60 9.39 -8.74 5.96
CA ARG A 60 8.22 -9.56 5.62
C ARG A 60 8.04 -9.60 4.11
N GLY A 61 7.98 -10.80 3.53
CA GLY A 61 7.79 -11.01 2.11
C GLY A 61 9.03 -11.53 1.37
N LEU A 62 9.08 -11.48 0.03
CA LEU A 62 7.98 -11.00 -0.83
C LEU A 62 6.82 -12.01 -0.86
N HIS A 63 5.62 -11.54 -0.54
CA HIS A 63 4.38 -12.27 -0.76
C HIS A 63 3.88 -12.03 -2.18
N TYR A 64 3.06 -12.94 -2.69
CA TYR A 64 2.48 -12.85 -4.02
C TYR A 64 1.05 -13.38 -3.99
N HIS A 65 0.12 -12.59 -4.51
CA HIS A 65 -1.30 -12.93 -4.56
C HIS A 65 -1.81 -12.94 -6.00
N PHE A 66 -2.43 -14.04 -6.41
CA PHE A 66 -2.95 -14.22 -7.78
C PHE A 66 -4.29 -13.51 -8.03
N LYS A 67 -5.09 -13.22 -6.99
CA LYS A 67 -6.48 -12.74 -7.10
C LYS A 67 -6.87 -11.67 -6.07
N GLN A 68 -5.88 -11.21 -5.31
CA GLN A 68 -6.07 -10.26 -4.24
C GLN A 68 -5.22 -9.03 -4.53
N VAL A 69 -5.83 -7.86 -4.38
CA VAL A 69 -5.13 -6.58 -4.27
C VAL A 69 -4.88 -6.26 -2.81
N ASP A 70 -3.86 -5.45 -2.59
CA ASP A 70 -3.46 -4.97 -1.28
C ASP A 70 -3.46 -3.43 -1.29
N TYR A 71 -3.98 -2.81 -0.24
CA TYR A 71 -3.83 -1.38 0.02
C TYR A 71 -3.18 -1.17 1.38
N TRP A 72 -1.98 -0.63 1.38
CA TRP A 72 -1.10 -0.49 2.54
C TRP A 72 -1.06 0.95 3.03
N CYS A 73 -1.19 1.15 4.34
CA CYS A 73 -1.11 2.45 5.00
C CYS A 73 -0.33 2.31 6.32
N PRO A 74 0.94 2.73 6.38
CA PRO A 74 1.65 2.81 7.65
C PRO A 74 0.99 3.86 8.54
N VAL A 75 0.84 3.53 9.82
CA VAL A 75 0.25 4.45 10.82
C VAL A 75 1.26 4.88 11.88
N ALA A 76 2.42 4.23 11.94
CA ALA A 76 3.55 4.61 12.77
C ALA A 76 4.85 4.02 12.21
N GLY A 77 5.96 4.76 12.37
CA GLY A 77 7.29 4.32 12.00
C GLY A 77 7.54 4.30 10.50
N ARG A 78 8.72 3.81 10.11
CA ARG A 78 9.23 3.85 8.74
C ARG A 78 9.45 2.45 8.20
N LEU A 79 9.06 2.24 6.95
CA LEU A 79 9.27 0.99 6.24
C LEU A 79 9.72 1.25 4.80
N ARG A 80 10.51 0.32 4.26
CA ARG A 80 10.86 0.28 2.84
C ARG A 80 10.11 -0.86 2.20
N VAL A 81 9.12 -0.55 1.36
CA VAL A 81 8.38 -1.56 0.58
C VAL A 81 9.24 -1.97 -0.62
N GLY A 82 9.38 -3.26 -0.84
CA GLY A 82 9.91 -3.84 -2.07
C GLY A 82 8.79 -4.39 -2.92
N LEU A 83 8.85 -4.16 -4.23
CA LEU A 83 7.86 -4.57 -5.21
C LEU A 83 8.53 -5.28 -6.39
N VAL A 84 7.92 -6.31 -6.93
CA VAL A 84 8.34 -7.00 -8.16
C VAL A 84 7.12 -7.36 -8.99
N ASP A 85 7.09 -6.94 -10.25
CA ASP A 85 6.00 -7.31 -11.16
C ASP A 85 6.19 -8.71 -11.73
N LEU A 86 5.29 -9.64 -11.37
CA LEU A 86 5.33 -11.01 -11.86
C LEU A 86 4.26 -11.30 -12.93
N ARG A 87 3.53 -10.27 -13.41
CA ARG A 87 2.50 -10.41 -14.45
C ARG A 87 3.16 -10.50 -15.82
N ARG A 88 3.17 -11.69 -16.44
CA ARG A 88 3.78 -11.92 -17.78
C ARG A 88 3.25 -11.01 -18.88
N SER A 89 2.01 -10.55 -18.77
CA SER A 89 1.37 -9.64 -19.74
C SER A 89 1.60 -8.16 -19.45
N SER A 90 2.22 -7.81 -18.32
CA SER A 90 2.47 -6.43 -17.94
C SER A 90 3.59 -5.82 -18.79
N PRO A 91 3.48 -4.53 -19.18
CA PRO A 91 4.58 -3.81 -19.82
C PRO A 91 5.80 -3.65 -18.91
N THR A 92 5.63 -3.86 -17.59
CA THR A 92 6.68 -3.78 -16.58
C THR A 92 7.05 -5.16 -16.00
N TYR A 93 6.80 -6.26 -16.73
CA TYR A 93 7.16 -7.60 -16.27
C TYR A 93 8.63 -7.72 -15.83
N LEU A 94 8.85 -8.25 -14.64
CA LEU A 94 10.14 -8.35 -13.93
C LEU A 94 10.78 -7.01 -13.51
N ALA A 95 10.11 -5.88 -13.69
CA ALA A 95 10.51 -4.64 -13.05
C ALA A 95 10.44 -4.81 -11.53
N SER A 96 11.41 -4.22 -10.85
CA SER A 96 11.45 -4.15 -9.39
C SER A 96 11.62 -2.72 -8.95
N ALA A 97 11.04 -2.39 -7.81
CA ALA A 97 11.08 -1.05 -7.27
C ALA A 97 11.05 -1.11 -5.75
N ALA A 98 11.51 -0.02 -5.12
CA ALA A 98 11.34 0.18 -3.69
C ALA A 98 10.77 1.58 -3.43
N ILE A 99 9.94 1.68 -2.39
CA ILE A 99 9.37 2.94 -1.93
C ILE A 99 9.46 3.00 -0.40
N ASP A 100 9.99 4.11 0.11
CA ASP A 100 9.98 4.39 1.54
C ASP A 100 8.64 5.01 1.92
N MET A 101 8.04 4.49 2.98
CA MET A 101 6.79 4.99 3.53
C MET A 101 6.96 5.28 5.02
N ASP A 102 6.28 6.31 5.48
CA ASP A 102 6.40 6.83 6.84
C ASP A 102 4.99 7.05 7.43
N GLY A 103 4.76 6.58 8.65
CA GLY A 103 3.51 6.83 9.38
C GLY A 103 3.31 8.30 9.78
N ASP A 104 4.36 9.09 9.81
CA ASP A 104 4.27 10.54 10.11
C ASP A 104 3.89 11.36 8.89
N ASN A 105 4.27 10.91 7.69
CA ASN A 105 3.88 11.48 6.39
C ASN A 105 3.02 10.46 5.62
N PRO A 106 1.72 10.36 5.95
CA PRO A 106 0.87 9.24 5.56
C PRO A 106 0.71 9.17 4.04
N LEU A 107 1.24 8.08 3.48
CA LEU A 107 1.13 7.71 2.07
C LEU A 107 0.47 6.34 2.01
N GLY A 108 -0.59 6.21 1.22
CA GLY A 108 -1.17 4.92 0.88
C GLY A 108 -0.45 4.28 -0.30
N LEU A 109 -0.40 2.96 -0.35
CA LEU A 109 0.15 2.20 -1.47
C LEU A 109 -0.83 1.11 -1.92
N PHE A 110 -1.38 1.26 -3.11
CA PHE A 110 -2.19 0.25 -3.77
C PHE A 110 -1.29 -0.66 -4.62
N ILE A 111 -1.45 -1.97 -4.41
CA ILE A 111 -0.67 -3.03 -5.04
C ILE A 111 -1.66 -3.94 -5.78
N PRO A 112 -1.62 -4.00 -7.13
CA PRO A 112 -2.54 -4.81 -7.90
C PRO A 112 -2.21 -6.31 -7.79
N GLU A 113 -3.17 -7.13 -8.18
CA GLU A 113 -3.00 -8.58 -8.29
C GLU A 113 -1.75 -8.90 -9.13
N GLY A 114 -0.96 -9.87 -8.69
CA GLY A 114 0.22 -10.30 -9.43
C GLY A 114 1.49 -9.47 -9.24
N VAL A 115 1.48 -8.43 -8.39
CA VAL A 115 2.71 -7.74 -7.95
C VAL A 115 3.16 -8.33 -6.62
N ALA A 116 4.34 -8.96 -6.61
CA ALA A 116 4.94 -9.47 -5.40
C ALA A 116 5.44 -8.32 -4.53
N HIS A 117 5.20 -8.38 -3.23
CA HIS A 117 5.43 -7.25 -2.34
C HIS A 117 5.82 -7.67 -0.93
N GLY A 118 6.53 -6.79 -0.25
CA GLY A 118 7.00 -6.99 1.12
C GLY A 118 7.63 -5.72 1.65
N PHE A 119 8.05 -5.71 2.91
CA PHE A 119 8.76 -4.56 3.46
C PHE A 119 9.88 -4.94 4.42
N ALA A 120 10.84 -4.04 4.55
CA ALA A 120 11.78 -3.99 5.66
C ALA A 120 11.38 -2.86 6.62
N ALA A 121 11.26 -3.18 7.91
CA ALA A 121 11.01 -2.21 8.97
C ALA A 121 12.29 -1.40 9.24
N LEU A 122 12.30 -0.12 8.88
CA LEU A 122 13.45 0.79 9.10
C LEU A 122 13.45 1.39 10.52
N SER A 123 12.32 1.29 11.21
CA SER A 123 12.14 1.49 12.64
C SER A 123 11.11 0.48 13.14
N ASP A 124 10.83 0.46 14.44
CA ASP A 124 9.58 -0.11 14.90
C ASP A 124 8.44 0.57 14.14
N CYS A 125 7.54 -0.22 13.57
CA CYS A 125 6.49 0.29 12.70
C CYS A 125 5.19 -0.48 12.87
N THR A 126 4.08 0.23 12.63
CA THR A 126 2.76 -0.36 12.50
C THR A 126 2.26 -0.12 11.09
N LEU A 127 1.92 -1.20 10.39
CA LEU A 127 1.29 -1.17 9.08
C LEU A 127 -0.15 -1.67 9.18
N MET A 128 -1.09 -0.86 8.72
CA MET A 128 -2.44 -1.31 8.41
C MET A 128 -2.53 -1.64 6.93
N TYR A 129 -3.23 -2.71 6.59
CA TYR A 129 -3.46 -3.04 5.19
C TYR A 129 -4.84 -3.66 4.98
N ILE A 130 -5.46 -3.26 3.88
CA ILE A 130 -6.77 -3.73 3.43
C ILE A 130 -6.55 -4.61 2.21
N VAL A 131 -7.24 -5.74 2.17
CA VAL A 131 -7.16 -6.69 1.06
C VAL A 131 -8.56 -7.04 0.58
N ASN A 132 -8.67 -7.44 -0.69
CA ASN A 132 -9.91 -8.00 -1.22
C ASN A 132 -9.79 -9.52 -1.47
N ASN A 133 -10.92 -10.19 -1.73
CA ASN A 133 -10.95 -11.56 -2.28
C ASN A 133 -10.15 -12.63 -1.49
N PHE A 134 -10.12 -12.52 -0.16
CA PHE A 134 -9.57 -13.51 0.78
C PHE A 134 -10.47 -14.73 0.96
#